data_AF-A0A6A5S2R2-F1
#
_entry.id   AF-A0A6A5S2R2-F1
#
_cell.length_a   1.000
_cell.length_b   1.000
_cell.length_c   1.000
_cell.angle_alpha   90.00
_cell.angle_beta   90.00
_cell.angle_gamma   90.00
#
_symmetry.space_group_name_H-M   'P 1'
#
loop_
_entity.id
_entity.type
_entity.pdbx_description
1 polymer ?
#
loop_
_entity_poly.entity_id
_entity_poly.type
_entity_poly.pdbx_seq_one_letter_code
_entity_poly.pdbx_strand_id
1 'polypeptide(L)'
;MSKSSFDKYASTAVRGGLSEALQVKKKHNKKSKPLDLQQRQEYHGGATFWTPRKVREARYRETVRQQDKEQGQLRKAETKELQQAARLYKQKIVEERRVAWEAAKMAKQQEKADKAAGQAAQKAACNAKKALQLSQKGKRKASGLPPSGNKRCRRGAAASAPAEASEPALAVPMRITRHGSPINLPKKYE
;
A
#
# COMPACT_ATOMS: atom_id res chain seq x y z
N MET A 1 -67.50 53.49 9.86
CA MET A 1 -67.40 53.07 11.28
C MET A 1 -67.12 51.57 11.31
N SER A 2 -65.90 51.15 11.63
CA SER A 2 -65.49 49.75 11.66
C SER A 2 -65.94 49.07 12.96
N LYS A 3 -66.63 47.93 12.87
CA LYS A 3 -66.87 47.05 14.03
C LYS A 3 -65.71 46.07 14.19
N SER A 4 -65.46 45.67 15.43
CA SER A 4 -64.23 45.04 15.90
C SER A 4 -63.85 43.76 15.15
N SER A 5 -62.65 43.76 14.55
CA SER A 5 -61.97 42.52 14.15
C SER A 5 -61.29 41.82 15.35
N PHE A 6 -61.18 42.52 16.49
CA PHE A 6 -60.41 42.15 17.67
C PHE A 6 -60.92 40.88 18.36
N ASP A 7 -62.24 40.74 18.51
CA ASP A 7 -62.86 39.69 19.32
C ASP A 7 -62.66 38.27 18.76
N LYS A 8 -62.40 38.15 17.45
CA LYS A 8 -62.10 36.87 16.80
C LYS A 8 -60.77 36.25 17.27
N TYR A 9 -59.82 37.07 17.73
CA TYR A 9 -58.50 36.62 18.17
C TYR A 9 -58.43 36.33 19.68
N ALA A 10 -59.31 36.93 20.48
CA ALA A 10 -59.38 36.67 21.93
C ALA A 10 -59.85 35.22 22.23
N SER A 11 -60.83 34.72 21.47
CA SER A 11 -61.43 33.39 21.70
C SER A 11 -60.47 32.22 21.43
N THR A 12 -59.54 32.37 20.47
CA THR A 12 -58.56 31.33 20.12
C THR A 12 -57.42 31.26 21.14
N ALA A 13 -56.92 32.40 21.62
CA ALA A 13 -55.86 32.46 22.63
C ALA A 13 -56.25 31.74 23.94
N VAL A 14 -57.46 32.01 24.47
CA VAL A 14 -57.97 31.37 25.68
C VAL A 14 -58.12 29.85 25.51
N ARG A 15 -58.54 29.39 24.32
CA ARG A 15 -58.71 27.96 24.03
C ARG A 15 -57.37 27.22 23.91
N GLY A 16 -56.35 27.85 23.33
CA GLY A 16 -55.00 27.29 23.20
C GLY A 16 -54.31 27.13 24.56
N GLY A 17 -54.28 28.17 25.39
CA GLY A 17 -53.66 28.10 26.72
C GLY A 17 -54.27 27.02 27.63
N LEU A 18 -55.59 26.78 27.52
CA LEU A 18 -56.26 25.70 28.24
C LEU A 18 -55.80 24.30 27.78
N SER A 19 -55.64 24.06 26.48
CA SER A 19 -55.18 22.76 25.97
C SER A 19 -53.69 22.52 26.23
N GLU A 20 -52.88 23.57 26.30
CA GLU A 20 -51.48 23.49 26.75
C GLU A 20 -51.38 23.20 28.25
N ALA A 21 -52.12 23.93 29.10
CA ALA A 21 -52.16 23.70 30.55
C ALA A 21 -52.57 22.26 30.92
N LEU A 22 -53.53 21.68 30.19
CA LEU A 22 -53.94 20.28 30.36
C LEU A 22 -52.87 19.27 29.95
N GLN A 23 -51.95 19.63 29.05
CA GLN A 23 -50.82 18.79 28.63
C GLN A 23 -49.64 18.82 29.62
N VAL A 24 -49.60 19.74 30.59
CA VAL A 24 -48.50 19.86 31.60
C VAL A 24 -48.45 18.67 32.58
N LYS A 25 -49.31 17.66 32.44
CA LYS A 25 -49.16 16.34 33.08
C LYS A 25 -47.96 15.57 32.51
N LYS A 26 -46.76 16.04 32.86
CA LYS A 26 -45.43 15.46 32.54
C LYS A 26 -45.40 13.98 32.91
N LYS A 27 -45.64 13.13 31.91
CA LYS A 27 -45.67 11.66 32.07
C LYS A 27 -44.33 11.21 32.66
N HIS A 28 -44.36 10.32 33.65
CA HIS A 28 -43.15 9.78 34.24
C HIS A 28 -42.31 9.07 33.16
N ASN A 29 -41.06 9.50 33.01
CA ASN A 29 -40.12 8.93 32.03
C ASN A 29 -39.78 7.48 32.43
N LYS A 30 -40.56 6.52 31.92
CA LYS A 30 -40.31 5.09 32.08
C LYS A 30 -38.89 4.77 31.60
N LYS A 31 -38.04 4.29 32.51
CA LYS A 31 -36.69 3.82 32.16
C LYS A 31 -36.83 2.57 31.30
N SER A 32 -36.46 2.68 30.02
CA SER A 32 -36.70 1.64 29.01
C SER A 32 -35.80 0.40 29.14
N LYS A 33 -34.70 0.51 29.90
CA LYS A 33 -33.78 -0.60 30.18
C LYS A 33 -33.99 -1.07 31.62
N PRO A 34 -34.31 -2.35 31.86
CA PRO A 34 -34.33 -2.91 33.20
C PRO A 34 -32.91 -2.95 33.77
N LEU A 35 -32.78 -2.84 35.10
CA LEU A 35 -31.50 -2.99 35.79
C LEU A 35 -31.02 -4.44 35.67
N ASP A 36 -29.75 -4.62 35.30
CA ASP A 36 -29.07 -5.92 35.24
C ASP A 36 -28.79 -6.47 36.65
N LEU A 37 -29.84 -7.02 37.26
CA LEU A 37 -29.87 -7.67 38.56
C LEU A 37 -29.42 -9.13 38.42
N GLN A 38 -28.11 -9.36 38.50
CA GLN A 38 -27.56 -10.72 38.41
C GLN A 38 -27.88 -11.55 39.66
N GLN A 39 -28.52 -12.70 39.43
CA GLN A 39 -28.72 -13.76 40.43
C GLN A 39 -27.41 -14.57 40.60
N ARG A 40 -27.14 -15.05 41.81
CA ARG A 40 -26.06 -16.02 42.07
C ARG A 40 -26.56 -17.44 41.81
N GLN A 41 -25.65 -18.34 41.41
CA GLN A 41 -25.93 -19.77 41.20
C GLN A 41 -26.01 -20.57 42.52
N GLU A 42 -26.53 -19.97 43.59
CA GLU A 42 -26.85 -20.66 44.84
C GLU A 42 -28.24 -21.31 44.69
N TYR A 43 -28.34 -22.62 44.93
CA TYR A 43 -29.46 -23.47 44.48
C TYR A 43 -30.73 -23.22 45.28
N HIS A 44 -31.67 -22.43 44.72
CA HIS A 44 -32.93 -22.08 45.37
C HIS A 44 -34.11 -22.09 44.38
N GLY A 45 -34.99 -23.09 44.50
CA GLY A 45 -36.24 -23.19 43.73
C GLY A 45 -37.35 -22.31 44.30
N GLY A 46 -37.20 -20.98 44.25
CA GLY A 46 -38.15 -20.03 44.83
C GLY A 46 -38.06 -18.62 44.24
N ALA A 47 -38.91 -17.71 44.73
CA ALA A 47 -38.99 -16.34 44.21
C ALA A 47 -37.78 -15.47 44.61
N THR A 48 -37.07 -14.92 43.62
CA THR A 48 -35.84 -14.12 43.84
C THR A 48 -36.13 -12.76 44.47
N PHE A 49 -35.89 -12.61 45.77
CA PHE A 49 -36.08 -11.34 46.49
C PHE A 49 -34.94 -10.33 46.25
N TRP A 50 -35.22 -9.26 45.51
CA TRP A 50 -34.23 -8.23 45.17
C TRP A 50 -34.00 -7.23 46.32
N THR A 51 -33.05 -7.54 47.20
CA THR A 51 -32.66 -6.63 48.29
C THR A 51 -32.20 -5.24 47.76
N PRO A 52 -32.45 -4.14 48.50
CA PRO A 52 -31.99 -2.80 48.10
C PRO A 52 -30.47 -2.65 47.91
N ARG A 53 -29.68 -3.60 48.43
CA ARG A 53 -28.24 -3.72 48.15
C ARG A 53 -27.99 -4.14 46.69
N LYS A 54 -28.69 -5.14 46.16
CA LYS A 54 -28.55 -5.59 44.76
C LYS A 54 -28.94 -4.52 43.76
N VAL A 55 -29.97 -3.73 44.07
CA VAL A 55 -30.38 -2.56 43.25
C VAL A 55 -29.28 -1.48 43.19
N ARG A 56 -28.50 -1.28 44.26
CA ARG A 56 -27.34 -0.38 44.25
C ARG A 56 -26.15 -0.98 43.47
N GLU A 57 -25.84 -2.26 43.68
CA GLU A 57 -24.78 -2.98 42.96
C GLU A 57 -25.01 -2.98 41.43
N ALA A 58 -26.25 -3.20 40.97
CA ALA A 58 -26.61 -3.14 39.55
C ALA A 58 -26.43 -1.74 38.94
N ARG A 59 -26.85 -0.67 39.63
CA ARG A 59 -26.65 0.72 39.18
C ARG A 59 -25.17 1.08 39.05
N TYR A 60 -24.34 0.68 40.02
CA TYR A 60 -22.90 0.90 39.95
C TYR A 60 -22.26 0.17 38.74
N ARG A 61 -22.69 -1.06 38.46
CA ARG A 61 -22.29 -1.82 37.27
C ARG A 61 -22.78 -1.19 35.96
N GLU A 62 -23.85 -0.40 35.97
CA GLU A 62 -24.27 0.37 34.80
C GLU A 62 -23.43 1.63 34.59
N THR A 63 -23.08 2.36 35.65
CA THR A 63 -22.20 3.54 35.53
C THR A 63 -20.79 3.16 35.07
N VAL A 64 -20.22 2.07 35.62
CA VAL A 64 -18.93 1.53 35.13
C VAL A 64 -19.03 1.13 33.65
N ARG A 65 -20.07 0.36 33.27
CA ARG A 65 -20.31 -0.02 31.86
C ARG A 65 -20.75 1.12 30.94
N GLN A 66 -20.94 2.35 31.44
CA GLN A 66 -21.10 3.57 30.64
C GLN A 66 -19.74 4.22 30.44
N GLN A 67 -18.99 4.44 31.53
CA GLN A 67 -17.62 4.95 31.51
C GLN A 67 -16.69 4.09 30.61
N ASP A 68 -16.76 2.76 30.71
CA ASP A 68 -16.00 1.83 29.84
C ASP A 68 -16.32 2.03 28.35
N LYS A 69 -17.57 2.35 28.02
CA LYS A 69 -18.03 2.56 26.63
C LYS A 69 -17.67 3.95 26.12
N GLU A 70 -17.63 4.95 26.98
CA GLU A 70 -17.20 6.31 26.68
C GLU A 70 -15.69 6.33 26.45
N GLN A 71 -14.89 5.79 27.39
CA GLN A 71 -13.46 5.57 27.19
C GLN A 71 -13.17 4.68 25.96
N GLY A 72 -13.96 3.63 25.76
CA GLY A 72 -13.87 2.75 24.60
C GLY A 72 -14.29 3.40 23.27
N GLN A 73 -14.98 4.54 23.30
CA GLN A 73 -15.26 5.38 22.13
C GLN A 73 -14.16 6.41 21.90
N LEU A 74 -13.66 7.07 22.96
CA LEU A 74 -12.53 8.01 22.89
C LEU A 74 -11.28 7.34 22.30
N ARG A 75 -10.88 6.18 22.84
CA ARG A 75 -9.78 5.37 22.29
C ARG A 75 -9.99 4.95 20.82
N LYS A 76 -11.25 4.85 20.37
CA LYS A 76 -11.63 4.55 18.97
C LYS A 76 -11.71 5.80 18.08
N ALA A 77 -11.68 7.01 18.63
CA ALA A 77 -11.46 8.26 17.90
C ALA A 77 -9.94 8.49 17.75
N GLU A 78 -9.20 8.51 18.86
CA GLU A 78 -7.74 8.64 18.91
C GLU A 78 -7.03 7.69 17.93
N THR A 79 -7.39 6.40 17.93
CA THR A 79 -6.80 5.40 17.02
C THR A 79 -7.20 5.58 15.55
N LYS A 80 -8.32 6.25 15.24
CA LYS A 80 -8.66 6.63 13.86
C LYS A 80 -7.86 7.85 13.41
N GLU A 81 -7.68 8.84 14.27
CA GLU A 81 -6.87 10.03 13.99
C GLU A 81 -5.40 9.66 13.75
N LEU A 82 -4.83 8.82 14.61
CA LEU A 82 -3.49 8.23 14.41
C LEU A 82 -3.41 7.44 13.10
N GLN A 83 -4.45 6.68 12.72
CA GLN A 83 -4.50 6.00 11.43
C GLN A 83 -4.61 6.96 10.24
N GLN A 84 -5.31 8.08 10.36
CA GLN A 84 -5.38 9.11 9.32
C GLN A 84 -4.03 9.79 9.13
N ALA A 85 -3.38 10.23 10.22
CA ALA A 85 -2.02 10.78 10.18
C ALA A 85 -1.02 9.79 9.56
N ALA A 86 -1.07 8.51 9.95
CA ALA A 86 -0.21 7.48 9.38
C ALA A 86 -0.51 7.17 7.90
N ARG A 87 -1.74 7.38 7.41
CA ARG A 87 -2.07 7.29 5.97
C ARG A 87 -1.47 8.46 5.20
N LEU A 88 -1.64 9.69 5.70
CA LEU A 88 -1.07 10.91 5.09
C LEU A 88 0.46 10.83 5.00
N TYR A 89 1.13 10.36 6.06
CA TYR A 89 2.57 10.15 6.04
C TYR A 89 3.01 9.09 5.01
N LYS A 90 2.28 7.97 4.90
CA LYS A 90 2.55 6.94 3.89
C LYS A 90 2.28 7.43 2.46
N GLN A 91 1.32 8.32 2.24
CA GLN A 91 1.08 8.93 0.93
C GLN A 91 2.28 9.77 0.48
N LYS A 92 2.82 10.64 1.36
CA LYS A 92 4.03 11.43 1.06
C LYS A 92 5.23 10.56 0.66
N ILE A 93 5.51 9.49 1.41
CA ILE A 93 6.59 8.53 1.08
C ILE A 93 6.36 7.88 -0.30
N VAL A 94 5.12 7.57 -0.67
CA VAL A 94 4.78 6.99 -1.98
C VAL A 94 4.92 8.02 -3.11
N GLU A 95 4.59 9.28 -2.86
CA GLU A 95 4.78 10.40 -3.80
C GLU A 95 6.27 10.69 -4.02
N GLU A 96 7.05 10.84 -2.95
CA GLU A 96 8.52 10.97 -2.99
C GLU A 96 9.16 9.80 -3.77
N ARG A 97 8.71 8.56 -3.51
CA ARG A 97 9.19 7.36 -4.23
C ARG A 97 8.79 7.34 -5.70
N ARG A 98 7.64 7.90 -6.09
CA ARG A 98 7.23 8.06 -7.49
C ARG A 98 8.10 9.10 -8.20
N VAL A 99 8.27 10.27 -7.59
CA VAL A 99 9.14 11.34 -8.13
C VAL A 99 10.58 10.84 -8.28
N ALA A 100 11.12 10.12 -7.29
CA ALA A 100 12.45 9.52 -7.37
C ALA A 100 12.55 8.45 -8.49
N TRP A 101 11.49 7.68 -8.75
CA TRP A 101 11.47 6.71 -9.85
C TRP A 101 11.39 7.37 -11.22
N GLU A 102 10.64 8.45 -11.36
CA GLU A 102 10.55 9.24 -12.60
C GLU A 102 11.85 10.01 -12.87
N ALA A 103 12.45 10.63 -11.86
CA ALA A 103 13.77 11.24 -11.96
C ALA A 103 14.84 10.22 -12.36
N ALA A 104 14.86 9.03 -11.73
CA ALA A 104 15.77 7.94 -12.11
C ALA A 104 15.49 7.38 -13.52
N LYS A 105 14.25 7.42 -14.01
CA LYS A 105 13.88 7.08 -15.38
C LYS A 105 14.42 8.12 -16.37
N MET A 106 14.28 9.41 -16.08
CA MET A 106 14.79 10.50 -16.93
C MET A 106 16.32 10.53 -16.97
N ALA A 107 16.99 10.42 -15.82
CA ALA A 107 18.46 10.33 -15.74
C ALA A 107 19.01 9.15 -16.56
N LYS A 108 18.34 7.98 -16.53
CA LYS A 108 18.71 6.82 -17.37
C LYS A 108 18.47 6.99 -18.86
N GLN A 109 17.68 7.97 -19.29
CA GLN A 109 17.52 8.31 -20.71
C GLN A 109 18.54 9.37 -21.13
N GLN A 110 18.87 10.33 -20.24
CA GLN A 110 19.97 11.28 -20.42
C GLN A 110 21.31 10.54 -20.52
N GLU A 111 21.67 9.69 -19.56
CA GLU A 111 22.91 8.89 -19.59
C GLU A 111 23.06 8.11 -20.91
N LYS A 112 21.97 7.54 -21.44
CA LYS A 112 21.97 6.85 -22.75
C LYS A 112 22.15 7.81 -23.92
N ALA A 113 21.49 8.97 -23.89
CA ALA A 113 21.62 9.98 -24.93
C ALA A 113 23.06 10.54 -24.97
N ASP A 114 23.63 10.88 -23.81
CA ASP A 114 25.00 11.39 -23.67
C ASP A 114 26.03 10.34 -24.10
N LYS A 115 25.83 9.07 -23.72
CA LYS A 115 26.67 7.94 -24.13
C LYS A 115 26.56 7.66 -25.63
N ALA A 116 25.37 7.80 -26.22
CA ALA A 116 25.18 7.69 -27.67
C ALA A 116 25.81 8.87 -28.42
N ALA A 117 25.67 10.10 -27.91
CA ALA A 117 26.28 11.31 -28.45
C ALA A 117 27.81 11.25 -28.40
N GLY A 118 28.39 10.82 -27.27
CA GLY A 118 29.82 10.59 -27.12
C GLY A 118 30.35 9.54 -28.11
N GLN A 119 29.64 8.42 -28.29
CA GLN A 119 29.99 7.42 -29.30
C GLN A 119 29.84 7.96 -30.74
N ALA A 120 28.82 8.78 -31.01
CA ALA A 120 28.62 9.41 -32.31
C ALA A 120 29.74 10.42 -32.63
N ALA A 121 30.12 11.27 -31.66
CA ALA A 121 31.23 12.21 -31.78
C ALA A 121 32.58 11.50 -32.00
N GLN A 122 32.85 10.40 -31.28
CA GLN A 122 34.04 9.58 -31.53
C GLN A 122 34.05 8.97 -32.93
N LYS A 123 32.92 8.42 -33.40
CA LYS A 123 32.78 7.90 -34.78
C LYS A 123 32.98 8.99 -35.82
N ALA A 124 32.38 10.17 -35.62
CA ALA A 124 32.54 11.33 -36.49
C ALA A 124 34.00 11.82 -36.56
N ALA A 125 34.67 11.96 -35.42
CA ALA A 125 36.08 12.35 -35.36
C ALA A 125 37.01 11.34 -36.05
N CYS A 126 36.76 10.04 -35.86
CA CYS A 126 37.49 8.98 -36.56
C CYS A 126 37.25 9.01 -38.08
N ASN A 127 36.02 9.28 -38.52
CA ASN A 127 35.68 9.37 -39.93
C ASN A 127 36.25 10.64 -40.59
N ALA A 128 36.22 11.78 -39.90
CA ALA A 128 36.85 13.02 -40.36
C ALA A 128 38.37 12.87 -40.54
N LYS A 129 39.06 12.23 -39.57
CA LYS A 129 40.49 11.90 -39.69
C LYS A 129 40.78 11.01 -40.91
N LYS A 130 39.94 10.00 -41.17
CA LYS A 130 40.07 9.15 -42.37
C LYS A 130 39.81 9.92 -43.67
N ALA A 131 38.84 10.82 -43.70
CA ALA A 131 38.53 11.64 -44.87
C ALA A 131 39.68 12.59 -45.24
N LEU A 132 40.29 13.25 -44.25
CA LEU A 132 41.47 14.10 -44.43
C LEU A 132 42.69 13.30 -44.95
N GLN A 133 42.91 12.08 -44.44
CA GLN A 133 43.97 11.19 -44.93
C GLN A 133 43.70 10.67 -46.36
N LEU A 134 42.45 10.57 -46.79
CA LEU A 134 42.07 10.20 -48.15
C LEU A 134 42.28 11.35 -49.14
N SER A 135 41.82 12.56 -48.82
CA SER A 135 41.96 13.73 -49.70
C SER A 135 43.43 14.09 -49.96
N GLN A 136 44.29 14.01 -48.94
CA GLN A 136 45.74 14.22 -49.09
C GLN A 136 46.42 13.21 -50.04
N LYS A 137 45.84 12.02 -50.25
CA LYS A 137 46.35 11.02 -51.22
C LYS A 137 45.84 11.23 -52.64
N GLY A 138 45.02 12.25 -52.88
CA GLY A 138 44.31 12.51 -54.14
C GLY A 138 45.16 12.85 -55.38
N LYS A 139 46.49 12.90 -55.28
CA LYS A 139 47.40 13.07 -56.44
C LYS A 139 48.59 12.10 -56.42
N ARG A 140 48.31 10.78 -56.35
CA ARG A 140 49.29 9.78 -56.80
C ARG A 140 49.42 9.83 -58.33
N LYS A 141 50.65 10.01 -58.83
CA LYS A 141 51.01 9.53 -60.18
C LYS A 141 50.82 8.01 -60.21
N ALA A 142 50.44 7.45 -61.35
CA ALA A 142 50.18 6.01 -61.47
C ALA A 142 51.45 5.18 -61.19
N SER A 143 51.46 4.50 -60.05
CA SER A 143 52.46 3.50 -59.69
C SER A 143 52.00 2.13 -60.20
N GLY A 144 52.89 1.37 -60.86
CA GLY A 144 52.55 0.18 -61.63
C GLY A 144 52.02 -1.04 -60.85
N LEU A 145 51.76 -2.10 -61.61
CA LEU A 145 51.19 -3.37 -61.15
C LEU A 145 52.00 -3.98 -59.98
N PRO A 146 51.33 -4.54 -58.95
CA PRO A 146 52.01 -5.26 -57.88
C PRO A 146 52.51 -6.63 -58.37
N PRO A 147 53.68 -7.12 -57.88
CA PRO A 147 54.12 -8.49 -58.13
C PRO A 147 53.17 -9.50 -57.45
N SER A 148 53.00 -10.67 -58.08
CA SER A 148 52.08 -11.71 -57.62
C SER A 148 52.54 -12.38 -56.32
N GLY A 149 51.62 -12.51 -55.36
CA GLY A 149 51.89 -13.10 -54.04
C GLY A 149 51.86 -14.64 -54.05
N ASN A 150 52.86 -15.27 -53.44
CA ASN A 150 52.99 -16.72 -53.38
C ASN A 150 51.94 -17.42 -52.48
N LYS A 151 51.67 -18.70 -52.79
CA LYS A 151 50.60 -19.51 -52.19
C LYS A 151 50.77 -19.69 -50.66
N ARG A 152 49.69 -19.52 -49.89
CA ARG A 152 49.64 -19.79 -48.45
C ARG A 152 49.21 -21.24 -48.18
N CYS A 153 50.09 -22.06 -47.60
CA CYS A 153 49.70 -23.38 -47.10
C CYS A 153 48.80 -23.26 -45.85
N ARG A 154 47.71 -24.03 -45.81
CA ARG A 154 47.03 -24.37 -44.54
C ARG A 154 47.92 -25.35 -43.75
N ARG A 155 48.01 -25.17 -42.44
CA ARG A 155 48.27 -26.28 -41.50
C ARG A 155 46.99 -26.48 -40.69
N GLY A 156 46.42 -27.67 -40.76
CA GLY A 156 45.43 -28.13 -39.78
C GLY A 156 46.14 -28.92 -38.69
N ALA A 157 45.62 -28.85 -37.46
CA ALA A 157 45.98 -29.76 -36.38
C ALA A 157 44.67 -30.30 -35.80
N ALA A 158 44.58 -31.62 -35.63
CA ALA A 158 43.41 -32.29 -35.07
C ALA A 158 43.47 -32.33 -33.53
N ALA A 159 42.37 -32.70 -32.90
CA ALA A 159 42.24 -32.77 -31.45
C ALA A 159 42.88 -34.03 -30.84
N SER A 160 43.20 -33.97 -29.55
CA SER A 160 43.31 -35.15 -28.70
C SER A 160 42.81 -34.89 -27.27
N ALA A 161 42.01 -35.83 -26.79
CA ALA A 161 41.80 -36.22 -25.40
C ALA A 161 41.71 -37.76 -25.42
N PRO A 162 42.05 -38.48 -24.34
CA PRO A 162 40.98 -38.93 -23.42
C PRO A 162 41.42 -39.22 -21.95
N ALA A 163 40.43 -39.58 -21.11
CA ALA A 163 40.52 -40.49 -19.92
C ALA A 163 41.40 -40.05 -18.70
N GLU A 164 41.12 -40.34 -17.41
CA GLU A 164 40.01 -40.98 -16.65
C GLU A 164 40.23 -40.74 -15.11
N ALA A 165 39.46 -41.16 -14.08
CA ALA A 165 38.22 -41.94 -13.87
C ALA A 165 37.54 -41.57 -12.51
N SER A 166 36.56 -42.37 -12.07
CA SER A 166 36.21 -42.87 -10.69
C SER A 166 36.84 -42.20 -9.44
N GLU A 167 36.20 -41.97 -8.28
CA GLU A 167 34.83 -42.10 -7.69
C GLU A 167 34.83 -41.39 -6.29
N PRO A 168 33.76 -41.38 -5.43
CA PRO A 168 32.37 -41.82 -5.58
C PRO A 168 31.35 -40.67 -5.38
N ALA A 169 30.05 -41.00 -5.39
CA ALA A 169 28.96 -40.03 -5.27
C ALA A 169 28.72 -39.51 -3.83
N LEU A 170 28.64 -38.19 -3.68
CA LEU A 170 27.95 -37.53 -2.57
C LEU A 170 26.61 -36.98 -3.08
N ALA A 171 25.54 -37.18 -2.30
CA ALA A 171 24.18 -36.83 -2.71
C ALA A 171 24.04 -35.32 -2.98
N VAL A 172 23.53 -34.98 -4.17
CA VAL A 172 23.35 -33.58 -4.59
C VAL A 172 22.33 -32.90 -3.66
N PRO A 173 22.66 -31.76 -3.01
CA PRO A 173 21.72 -31.08 -2.14
C PRO A 173 20.52 -30.58 -2.97
N MET A 174 19.31 -30.98 -2.56
CA MET A 174 18.08 -30.55 -3.22
C MET A 174 18.02 -29.02 -3.28
N ARG A 175 17.72 -28.46 -4.45
CA ARG A 175 17.80 -27.02 -4.69
C ARG A 175 16.58 -26.33 -4.08
N ILE A 176 16.77 -25.73 -2.90
CA ILE A 176 15.72 -25.06 -2.13
C ILE A 176 15.71 -23.55 -2.45
N THR A 177 14.52 -22.92 -2.49
CA THR A 177 14.37 -21.48 -2.69
C THR A 177 14.81 -20.68 -1.45
N ARG A 178 14.96 -19.35 -1.59
CA ARG A 178 15.20 -18.44 -0.44
C ARG A 178 14.10 -18.46 0.64
N HIS A 179 12.98 -19.15 0.39
CA HIS A 179 11.83 -19.28 1.29
C HIS A 179 11.58 -20.74 1.73
N GLY A 180 12.55 -21.66 1.55
CA GLY A 180 12.46 -23.02 2.06
C GLY A 180 11.71 -24.02 1.18
N SER A 181 11.22 -23.63 0.00
CA SER A 181 10.47 -24.51 -0.90
C SER A 181 11.40 -25.35 -1.79
N PRO A 182 11.15 -26.66 -2.00
CA PRO A 182 11.90 -27.47 -2.96
C PRO A 182 11.56 -27.09 -4.40
N ILE A 183 12.57 -27.05 -5.28
CA ILE A 183 12.40 -26.78 -6.72
C ILE A 183 12.26 -28.10 -7.48
N ASN A 184 11.03 -28.45 -7.85
CA ASN A 184 10.77 -29.53 -8.79
C ASN A 184 10.98 -29.02 -10.22
N LEU A 185 11.96 -29.57 -10.95
CA LEU A 185 12.17 -29.24 -12.36
C LEU A 185 11.13 -29.99 -13.24
N PRO A 186 10.57 -29.36 -14.29
CA PRO A 186 9.73 -30.08 -15.25
C PRO A 186 10.57 -30.97 -16.16
N LYS A 187 10.10 -32.19 -16.45
CA LYS A 187 10.74 -33.21 -17.33
C LYS A 187 11.11 -32.76 -18.75
N LYS A 188 10.73 -31.55 -19.15
CA LYS A 188 11.16 -30.90 -20.41
C LYS A 188 12.57 -30.30 -20.31
N TYR A 189 13.13 -30.26 -19.10
CA TYR A 189 14.43 -29.67 -18.75
C TYR A 189 15.27 -30.64 -17.90
N GLU A 190 14.95 -31.94 -17.96
CA GLU A 190 15.80 -33.07 -17.53
C GLU A 190 16.74 -33.45 -18.70
#